data_AF-A0A4U0ZSH2-F1
#
_entry.id   AF-A0A4U0ZSH2-F1
#
_cell.length_a   1.000
_cell.length_b   1.000
_cell.length_c   1.000
_cell.angle_alpha   90.00
_cell.angle_beta   90.00
_cell.angle_gamma   90.00
#
_symmetry.space_group_name_H-M   'P 1'
#
loop_
_entity.id
_entity.type
_entity.pdbx_description
1 polymer ?
#
loop_
_entity_poly.entity_id
_entity_poly.type
_entity_poly.pdbx_seq_one_letter_code
_entity_poly.pdbx_strand_id
1 'polypeptide(L)'
;MPTDAQLLIGKVLQIKDKIIAKRHCIPSDLKAEWNALNEQTACFESEALYRSAVKGQAMNKHIDYSGSVKELSQLVKQLKTLNKKVNITQVHH
;
A
#
# COMPACT_ATOMS: atom_id res chain seq x y z
N MET A 1 1.71 18.39 -12.51
CA MET A 1 0.95 18.10 -11.28
C MET A 1 0.82 16.59 -11.19
N PRO A 2 1.13 15.93 -10.05
CA PRO A 2 0.84 14.51 -9.89
C PRO A 2 -0.67 14.30 -10.00
N THR A 3 -1.09 13.30 -10.77
CA THR A 3 -2.52 12.96 -10.89
C THR A 3 -3.04 12.38 -9.58
N ASP A 4 -4.33 12.56 -9.29
CA ASP A 4 -4.96 12.04 -8.07
C ASP A 4 -4.71 10.53 -7.87
N ALA A 5 -4.63 9.76 -8.96
CA ALA A 5 -4.25 8.36 -8.94
C ALA A 5 -2.83 8.14 -8.39
N GLN A 6 -1.82 8.88 -8.86
CA GLN A 6 -0.44 8.78 -8.36
C GLN A 6 -0.36 9.13 -6.87
N LEU A 7 -1.10 10.15 -6.43
CA LEU A 7 -1.15 10.53 -5.02
C LEU A 7 -1.76 9.42 -4.15
N LEU A 8 -2.83 8.77 -4.63
CA LEU A 8 -3.47 7.67 -3.92
C LEU A 8 -2.60 6.42 -3.88
N ILE A 9 -1.93 6.07 -4.98
CA ILE A 9 -0.99 4.95 -5.02
C ILE A 9 0.16 5.19 -4.04
N GLY A 10 0.71 6.41 -3.99
CA GLY A 10 1.71 6.78 -2.99
C GLY A 10 1.22 6.58 -1.55
N LYS A 11 -0.05 6.91 -1.26
CA LYS A 11 -0.66 6.66 0.06
C LYS A 11 -0.84 5.17 0.35
N VAL A 12 -1.24 4.37 -0.63
CA VAL A 12 -1.33 2.90 -0.50
C VAL A 12 0.01 2.33 -0.05
N LEU A 13 1.09 2.66 -0.77
CA LEU A 13 2.45 2.20 -0.46
C LEU A 13 2.89 2.63 0.95
N GLN A 14 2.71 3.90 1.31
CA GLN A 14 3.08 4.40 2.64
C GLN A 14 2.35 3.67 3.79
N ILE A 15 1.06 3.34 3.63
CA ILE A 15 0.31 2.62 4.67
C ILE A 15 0.74 1.15 4.71
N LYS A 16 0.97 0.55 3.55
CA LYS A 16 1.45 -0.83 3.41
C LYS A 16 2.79 -1.02 4.12
N ASP A 17 3.76 -0.14 3.86
CA ASP A 17 5.07 -0.15 4.54
C ASP A 17 4.94 -0.11 6.06
N LYS A 18 4.02 0.71 6.59
CA LYS A 18 3.76 0.79 8.04
C LYS A 18 3.21 -0.52 8.62
N ILE A 19 2.34 -1.21 7.88
CA ILE A 19 1.79 -2.50 8.30
C ILE A 19 2.86 -3.59 8.22
N ILE A 20 3.66 -3.62 7.14
CA ILE A 20 4.79 -4.56 6.97
C ILE A 20 5.81 -4.42 8.10
N ALA A 21 6.16 -3.18 8.47
CA ALA A 21 7.07 -2.92 9.59
C ALA A 21 6.58 -3.55 10.91
N LYS A 22 5.26 -3.71 11.05
CA LYS A 22 4.58 -4.32 12.21
C LYS A 22 4.01 -5.71 11.90
N ARG A 23 4.44 -6.38 10.82
CA ARG A 23 3.87 -7.66 10.37
C ARG A 23 3.84 -8.76 11.43
N HIS A 24 4.80 -8.73 12.35
CA HIS A 24 4.92 -9.67 13.47
C HIS A 24 3.87 -9.44 14.56
N CYS A 25 3.20 -8.28 14.55
CA CYS A 25 2.12 -7.92 15.47
C CYS A 25 0.74 -7.94 14.81
N ILE A 26 0.62 -8.41 13.56
CA ILE A 26 -0.69 -8.56 12.92
C ILE A 26 -1.39 -9.76 13.56
N PRO A 27 -2.55 -9.56 14.23
CA PRO A 27 -3.33 -10.65 14.80
C PRO A 27 -3.75 -11.67 13.74
N SER A 28 -3.87 -12.94 14.13
CA SER A 28 -4.28 -14.03 13.23
C SER A 28 -5.61 -13.73 12.53
N ASP A 29 -6.56 -13.09 13.23
CA ASP A 29 -7.87 -12.69 12.70
C ASP A 29 -7.77 -11.64 11.57
N LEU A 30 -6.72 -10.82 11.59
CA LEU A 30 -6.47 -9.77 10.60
C LEU A 30 -5.49 -10.19 9.51
N LYS A 31 -4.86 -11.36 9.65
CA LYS A 31 -3.85 -11.86 8.71
C LYS A 31 -4.44 -12.18 7.35
N ALA A 32 -5.67 -12.73 7.31
CA ALA A 32 -6.38 -12.99 6.06
C ALA A 32 -6.73 -11.67 5.33
N GLU A 33 -7.25 -10.67 6.06
CA GLU A 33 -7.56 -9.33 5.52
C GLU A 33 -6.28 -8.63 5.01
N TRP A 34 -5.18 -8.75 5.76
CA TRP A 34 -3.87 -8.26 5.35
C TRP A 34 -3.38 -8.92 4.06
N ASN A 35 -3.41 -10.25 3.97
CA ASN A 35 -2.91 -10.98 2.79
C ASN A 35 -3.70 -10.60 1.52
N ALA A 36 -5.03 -10.53 1.62
CA ALA A 36 -5.87 -10.13 0.49
C ALA A 36 -5.57 -8.69 0.01
N LEU A 37 -5.41 -7.74 0.94
CA LEU A 37 -5.04 -6.36 0.60
C LEU A 37 -3.59 -6.27 0.08
N ASN A 38 -2.68 -7.10 0.59
CA ASN A 38 -1.30 -7.17 0.14
C ASN A 38 -1.23 -7.63 -1.32
N GLU A 39 -1.96 -8.69 -1.68
CA GLU A 39 -2.06 -9.20 -3.05
C GLU A 39 -2.69 -8.18 -4.01
N GLN A 40 -3.81 -7.56 -3.62
CA GLN A 40 -4.48 -6.54 -4.44
C GLN A 40 -3.60 -5.30 -4.70
N THR A 41 -2.66 -5.02 -3.80
CA THR A 41 -1.76 -3.87 -3.91
C THR A 41 -0.36 -4.23 -4.40
N ALA A 42 -0.12 -5.51 -4.71
CA ALA A 42 1.17 -5.99 -5.24
C ALA A 42 1.48 -5.38 -6.61
N CYS A 43 0.46 -5.03 -7.40
CA CYS A 43 0.64 -4.33 -8.68
C CYS A 43 1.26 -2.93 -8.53
N PHE A 44 1.16 -2.32 -7.34
CA PHE A 44 1.81 -1.04 -7.02
C PHE A 44 3.22 -1.23 -6.45
N GLU A 45 3.50 -2.41 -5.89
CA GLU A 45 4.81 -2.76 -5.34
C GLU A 45 5.77 -3.06 -6.47
N SER A 46 6.58 -2.06 -6.76
CA SER A 46 7.39 -2.12 -7.93
C SER A 46 8.82 -2.51 -7.58
N GLU A 47 9.02 -3.81 -7.37
CA GLU A 47 10.34 -4.42 -7.59
C GLU A 47 10.81 -4.20 -9.05
N ALA A 48 9.88 -3.96 -9.99
CA ALA A 48 10.18 -3.54 -11.36
C ALA A 48 10.67 -2.07 -11.48
N LEU A 49 10.15 -1.12 -10.70
CA LEU A 49 10.59 0.29 -10.70
C LEU A 49 11.94 0.46 -9.99
N TYR A 50 12.24 -0.31 -8.95
CA TYR A 50 13.53 -0.19 -8.25
C TYR A 50 14.69 -0.68 -9.12
N ARG A 51 14.50 -1.79 -9.87
CA ARG A 51 15.53 -2.32 -10.81
C ARG A 51 15.82 -1.40 -12.00
N SER A 52 14.88 -0.52 -12.33
CA SER A 52 14.98 0.40 -13.48
C SER A 52 15.40 1.82 -13.09
N ALA A 53 15.56 2.10 -11.79
CA ALA A 53 15.93 3.41 -11.29
C ALA A 53 17.44 3.65 -11.46
N VAL A 54 17.83 4.31 -12.55
CA VAL A 54 19.21 4.76 -12.79
C VAL A 54 19.47 6.06 -12.02
N LYS A 55 20.55 6.10 -11.23
CA LYS A 55 20.98 7.28 -10.47
C LYS A 55 21.19 8.46 -11.43
N GLY A 56 20.38 9.52 -11.28
CA GLY A 56 20.49 10.75 -12.06
C GLY A 56 19.45 10.96 -13.17
N GLN A 57 18.53 10.01 -13.40
CA GLN A 57 17.42 10.19 -14.35
C GLN A 57 16.09 10.45 -13.64
N ALA A 58 15.34 11.44 -14.16
CA ALA A 58 13.97 11.70 -13.74
C ALA A 58 13.07 10.54 -14.18
N MET A 59 12.66 9.73 -13.22
CA MET A 59 11.80 8.58 -13.47
C MET A 59 10.36 9.05 -13.63
N ASN A 60 9.84 9.08 -14.87
CA ASN A 60 8.40 9.18 -15.10
C ASN A 60 7.78 7.83 -14.77
N LYS A 61 7.38 7.68 -13.51
CA LYS A 61 6.73 6.48 -12.95
C LYS A 61 5.35 6.32 -13.58
N HIS A 62 5.29 5.72 -14.76
CA HIS A 62 4.02 5.26 -15.29
C HIS A 62 3.67 3.96 -14.56
N ILE A 63 2.78 4.07 -13.58
CA ILE A 63 2.14 2.90 -12.99
C ILE A 63 1.01 2.56 -13.94
N ASP A 64 1.10 1.41 -14.60
CA ASP A 64 0.03 0.86 -15.44
C ASP A 64 -1.12 0.38 -14.55
N TYR A 65 -1.84 1.34 -13.99
CA TYR A 65 -3.06 1.09 -13.26
C TYR A 65 -4.24 1.50 -14.14
N SER A 66 -4.92 0.49 -14.69
CA SER A 66 -6.13 0.67 -15.51
C SER A 66 -7.41 0.81 -14.68
N GLY A 67 -7.33 0.75 -13.35
CA GLY A 67 -8.47 0.90 -12.46
C GLY A 67 -8.85 2.36 -12.20
N SER A 68 -9.98 2.56 -11.54
CA SER A 68 -10.51 3.88 -11.24
C SER A 68 -9.87 4.51 -9.99
N VAL A 69 -9.85 5.85 -9.95
CA VAL A 69 -9.47 6.62 -8.75
C VAL A 69 -10.34 6.25 -7.54
N LYS A 70 -11.59 5.83 -7.78
CA LYS A 70 -12.53 5.38 -6.74
C LYS A 70 -12.07 4.08 -6.08
N GLU A 71 -11.60 3.12 -6.88
CA GLU A 71 -11.03 1.86 -6.37
C GLU A 71 -9.77 2.12 -5.56
N LEU A 72 -8.86 2.99 -6.03
CA LEU A 72 -7.69 3.41 -5.25
C LEU A 72 -8.07 4.06 -3.92
N SER A 73 -9.08 4.94 -3.93
CA SER A 73 -9.57 5.58 -2.71
C SER A 73 -10.15 4.56 -1.71
N GLN A 74 -10.82 3.52 -2.22
CA GLN A 74 -11.34 2.43 -1.40
C GLN A 74 -10.21 1.58 -0.80
N LEU A 75 -9.19 1.23 -1.58
CA LEU A 75 -8.00 0.51 -1.09
C LEU A 75 -7.27 1.29 0.01
N VAL A 76 -7.08 2.61 -0.17
CA VAL A 76 -6.50 3.48 0.86
C VAL A 76 -7.33 3.44 2.15
N LYS A 77 -8.68 3.49 2.05
CA LYS A 77 -9.56 3.41 3.23
C LYS A 77 -9.45 2.06 3.93
N GLN A 78 -9.47 0.95 3.18
CA GLN A 78 -9.36 -0.40 3.74
C GLN A 78 -8.02 -0.60 4.46
N LEU A 79 -6.90 -0.19 3.84
CA LEU A 79 -5.58 -0.23 4.46
C LEU A 79 -5.48 0.64 5.72
N LYS A 80 -6.08 1.84 5.72
CA LYS A 80 -6.14 2.69 6.93
C LYS A 80 -6.92 2.02 8.06
N THR A 81 -8.05 1.41 7.74
CA THR A 81 -8.88 0.68 8.72
C THR A 81 -8.10 -0.50 9.30
N LEU A 82 -7.45 -1.30 8.45
CA LEU A 82 -6.61 -2.42 8.89
C LEU A 82 -5.48 -1.94 9.80
N ASN A 83 -4.72 -0.90 9.39
CA ASN A 83 -3.65 -0.32 10.20
C ASN A 83 -4.16 0.19 11.56
N LYS A 84 -5.37 0.78 11.60
CA LYS A 84 -5.99 1.20 12.86
C LYS A 84 -6.33 0.00 13.74
N LYS A 85 -6.93 -1.06 13.19
CA LYS A 85 -7.24 -2.30 13.94
C LYS A 85 -5.97 -2.92 14.52
N VAL A 86 -4.92 -3.08 13.70
CA VAL A 86 -3.61 -3.60 14.14
C VAL A 86 -3.02 -2.77 15.28
N ASN A 87 -3.07 -1.43 15.18
CA ASN A 87 -2.61 -0.56 16.26
C ASN A 87 -3.45 -0.65 17.54
N ILE A 88 -4.79 -0.77 17.45
CA ILE A 88 -5.65 -0.91 18.63
C ILE A 88 -5.36 -2.23 19.34
N THR A 89 -5.19 -3.32 18.59
CA THR A 89 -4.84 -4.62 19.18
C THR A 89 -3.46 -4.60 19.84
N GLN A 90 -2.51 -3.80 19.35
CA GLN A 90 -1.22 -3.59 20.00
C GLN A 90 -1.31 -2.85 21.36
N VAL A 91 -2.26 -1.95 21.55
CA VAL A 91 -2.39 -1.18 22.80
C VAL A 91 -3.00 -2.02 23.93
N HIS A 92 -3.72 -3.09 23.57
CA HIS A 92 -4.39 -3.98 24.52
C HIS A 92 -3.53 -5.15 25.01
N HIS A 93 -2.27 -5.25 24.57
CA HIS A 93 -1.36 -6.37 24.84
C HIS A 93 -0.11 -5.91 25.60
#